data_AF-A0A4P6P6A8-F1
#
_entry.id   AF-A0A4P6P6A8-F1
#
_cell.length_a   1.000
_cell.length_b   1.000
_cell.length_c   1.000
_cell.angle_alpha   90.00
_cell.angle_beta   90.00
_cell.angle_gamma   90.00
#
_symmetry.space_group_name_H-M   'P 1'
#
loop_
_entity.id
_entity.type
_entity.pdbx_description
1 polymer ?
#
loop_
_entity_poly.entity_id
_entity_poly.type
_entity_poly.pdbx_seq_one_letter_code
_entity_poly.pdbx_strand_id
1 'polypeptide(L)'
;MTVRFAITIFLLNSLMLASTFAQNAPPRPPINPPVNPPPAPPTQPALTAQEIELHLQEIIRLEAIQPANLTRLNIPAITDEKAQLGKKLFFAKNLGGMQSVACASCHHPSLGGADATSLSVGINPVDELDISSEDLLGHMRFTGDSDVPVIPRNAPTVFNLALFERGLFWDSRVERLRNGGIATPDSIIDEQNRRRPDANLPNTATLADAQARFPVTSPEEMRGEFAAQADNQSLRNELVARLNNEVEGINTTWPEEFAIAYGDNQVTLDRIFEAIGEYQRSMVFINNPWQAYLSGNTQALTTQQKRGALLFFTPARERGAGCHACHRGDNFSNERHHLTGYPQIGLGTGNESSTATSQDFGRENVSQDNLDRFHFRTPSLLNIASSAPYGHTGAYQTLAQVVQHYNNPTQAIDNLFAAQGGQPFSNGIAPYCQLPQIAALMDKNNQSCEQVFPNAYENSLEVINYLQNARAGAIATRAAFRARLNLSAQDVEDIVAFLHSLTDPCVENRDCLAPWIIDENDEASFPDNKALIAIDHLGNAL
;
A
#
# COMPACT_ATOMS: atom_id res chain seq x y z
N MET A 1 -32.17 73.81 -8.08
CA MET A 1 -33.40 74.00 -7.27
C MET A 1 -33.37 73.01 -6.11
N THR A 2 -33.73 73.49 -4.91
CA THR A 2 -34.47 72.81 -3.83
C THR A 2 -34.12 71.32 -3.53
N VAL A 3 -33.43 70.92 -2.43
CA VAL A 3 -33.76 71.07 -0.97
C VAL A 3 -35.05 70.29 -0.64
N ARG A 4 -35.17 69.36 0.32
CA ARG A 4 -34.35 68.78 1.43
C ARG A 4 -34.73 67.26 1.54
N PHE A 5 -34.32 66.38 2.46
CA PHE A 5 -33.54 66.29 3.71
C PHE A 5 -33.13 64.77 3.85
N ALA A 6 -32.40 64.18 4.81
CA ALA A 6 -31.61 64.56 6.00
C ALA A 6 -30.55 63.44 6.27
N ILE A 7 -29.88 63.43 7.43
CA ILE A 7 -28.96 62.38 7.91
C ILE A 7 -29.23 62.11 9.40
N THR A 8 -29.38 60.85 9.81
CA THR A 8 -29.22 60.40 11.22
C THR A 8 -28.84 58.91 11.31
N ILE A 9 -27.67 58.61 11.87
CA ILE A 9 -27.22 57.40 12.61
C ILE A 9 -27.69 56.01 12.13
N PHE A 10 -26.73 55.15 11.76
CA PHE A 10 -26.89 53.69 11.77
C PHE A 10 -25.60 52.99 12.28
N LEU A 11 -25.50 52.83 13.60
CA LEU A 11 -24.52 52.01 14.32
C LEU A 11 -25.19 51.60 15.65
N LEU A 12 -24.82 50.44 16.20
CA LEU A 12 -25.43 49.79 17.38
C LEU A 12 -26.89 49.29 17.17
N ASN A 13 -27.03 48.06 16.67
CA ASN A 13 -27.29 46.95 17.60
C ASN A 13 -27.06 45.58 16.95
N SER A 14 -26.43 44.68 17.71
CA SER A 14 -26.26 43.26 17.39
C SER A 14 -27.32 42.42 18.11
N LEU A 15 -27.37 41.11 17.82
CA LEU A 15 -28.21 40.10 18.48
C LEU A 15 -29.75 40.31 18.38
N MET A 16 -30.37 39.69 17.38
CA MET A 16 -31.54 38.79 17.50
C MET A 16 -32.16 38.54 16.12
N LEU A 17 -31.82 37.42 15.44
CA LEU A 17 -32.54 36.89 14.27
C LEU A 17 -32.00 35.50 13.85
N ALA A 18 -32.11 34.49 14.72
CA ALA A 18 -31.58 33.13 14.46
C ALA A 18 -32.36 32.02 15.20
N SER A 19 -33.69 32.09 15.26
CA SER A 19 -34.49 31.20 16.13
C SER A 19 -35.96 31.01 15.72
N THR A 20 -36.26 30.69 14.45
CA THR A 20 -37.66 30.50 14.00
C THR A 20 -37.93 29.45 12.91
N PHE A 21 -37.04 28.45 12.70
CA PHE A 21 -37.29 27.34 11.77
C PHE A 21 -36.97 25.96 12.37
N ALA A 22 -37.63 25.62 13.49
CA ALA A 22 -37.41 24.34 14.19
C ALA A 22 -38.69 23.71 14.80
N GLN A 23 -39.88 24.04 14.29
CA GLN A 23 -41.15 23.48 14.76
C GLN A 23 -42.09 23.18 13.57
N ASN A 24 -42.34 21.88 13.35
CA ASN A 24 -43.38 21.22 12.51
C ASN A 24 -42.82 20.06 11.64
N ALA A 25 -42.08 19.13 12.25
CA ALA A 25 -41.90 17.78 11.71
C ALA A 25 -42.95 16.84 12.32
N PRO A 26 -43.60 15.95 11.55
CA PRO A 26 -44.57 15.00 12.10
C PRO A 26 -43.87 13.98 13.03
N PRO A 27 -44.54 13.50 14.09
CA PRO A 27 -43.94 12.53 15.01
C PRO A 27 -43.64 11.21 14.31
N ARG A 28 -42.48 10.61 14.60
CA ARG A 28 -42.15 9.25 14.15
C ARG A 28 -43.17 8.25 14.73
N PRO A 29 -43.57 7.21 13.98
CA PRO A 29 -44.37 6.13 14.55
C PRO A 29 -43.61 5.42 15.68
N PRO A 30 -44.32 4.82 16.65
CA PRO A 30 -43.67 4.15 17.77
C PRO A 30 -42.79 2.99 17.29
N ILE A 31 -41.57 2.95 17.81
CA ILE A 31 -40.61 1.87 17.56
C ILE A 31 -41.16 0.63 18.29
N ASN A 32 -41.43 -0.45 17.56
CA ASN A 32 -41.78 -1.74 18.16
C ASN A 32 -40.66 -2.14 19.14
N PRO A 33 -40.98 -2.71 20.33
CA PRO A 33 -39.95 -3.19 21.24
C PRO A 33 -39.03 -4.17 20.50
N PRO A 34 -37.71 -4.15 20.79
CA PRO A 34 -36.76 -4.98 20.08
C PRO A 34 -37.19 -6.45 20.16
N VAL A 35 -37.42 -7.06 19.00
CA VAL A 35 -37.63 -8.51 18.93
C VAL A 35 -36.34 -9.13 19.44
N ASN A 36 -36.43 -9.85 20.57
CA ASN A 36 -35.27 -10.55 21.14
C ASN A 36 -34.59 -11.35 20.03
N PRO A 37 -33.26 -11.22 19.84
CA PRO A 37 -32.57 -12.02 18.84
C PRO A 37 -32.85 -13.51 19.13
N PRO A 38 -33.02 -14.35 18.09
CA PRO A 38 -33.20 -15.78 18.31
C PRO A 38 -32.05 -16.30 19.17
N PRO A 39 -32.31 -17.19 20.14
CA PRO A 39 -31.28 -17.67 21.05
C PRO A 39 -30.11 -18.22 20.25
N ALA A 40 -28.89 -17.84 20.64
CA ALA A 40 -27.68 -18.24 19.94
C ALA A 40 -27.66 -19.76 19.72
N PRO A 41 -27.34 -20.26 18.51
CA PRO A 41 -27.24 -21.68 18.27
C PRO A 41 -26.33 -22.33 19.31
N PRO A 42 -26.67 -23.53 19.83
CA PRO A 42 -25.85 -24.19 20.84
C PRO A 42 -24.41 -24.29 20.35
N THR A 43 -23.46 -23.85 21.18
CA THR A 43 -22.04 -23.85 20.83
C THR A 43 -21.60 -25.26 20.51
N GLN A 44 -21.27 -25.50 19.24
CA GLN A 44 -20.68 -26.77 18.81
C GLN A 44 -19.39 -27.01 19.63
N PRO A 45 -19.08 -28.26 19.99
CA PRO A 45 -17.81 -28.59 20.63
C PRO A 45 -16.64 -28.03 19.81
N ALA A 46 -15.63 -27.48 20.49
CA ALA A 46 -14.40 -27.10 19.83
C ALA A 46 -13.74 -28.35 19.23
N LEU A 47 -13.38 -28.28 17.94
CA LEU A 47 -12.76 -29.39 17.23
C LEU A 47 -11.44 -29.80 17.89
N THR A 48 -11.21 -31.10 18.01
CA THR A 48 -9.91 -31.63 18.43
C THR A 48 -8.84 -31.38 17.37
N ALA A 49 -7.57 -31.42 17.75
CA ALA A 49 -6.45 -31.26 16.83
C ALA A 49 -6.49 -32.24 15.64
N GLN A 50 -7.02 -33.45 15.85
CA GLN A 50 -7.16 -34.46 14.81
C GLN A 50 -8.31 -34.14 13.83
N GLU A 51 -9.43 -33.61 14.30
CA GLU A 51 -10.54 -33.15 13.44
C GLU A 51 -10.14 -31.91 12.63
N ILE A 52 -9.38 -30.99 13.24
CA ILE A 52 -8.81 -29.81 12.56
C ILE A 52 -7.88 -30.24 11.42
N GLU A 53 -6.99 -31.21 11.67
CA GLU A 53 -6.10 -31.78 10.65
C GLU A 53 -6.89 -32.39 9.49
N LEU A 54 -7.88 -33.25 9.80
CA LEU A 54 -8.69 -33.93 8.78
C LEU A 54 -9.53 -32.95 7.94
N HIS A 55 -10.12 -31.93 8.56
CA HIS A 55 -10.88 -30.91 7.84
C HIS A 55 -9.98 -30.02 6.97
N LEU A 56 -8.78 -29.66 7.44
CA LEU A 56 -7.83 -28.88 6.65
C LEU A 56 -7.30 -29.67 5.44
N GLN A 57 -6.95 -30.95 5.62
CA GLN A 57 -6.56 -31.83 4.53
C GLN A 57 -7.67 -32.00 3.48
N GLU A 58 -8.92 -32.16 3.92
CA GLU A 58 -10.06 -32.28 3.01
C GLU A 58 -10.32 -30.98 2.22
N ILE A 59 -10.21 -29.80 2.84
CA ILE A 59 -10.34 -28.53 2.10
C ILE A 59 -9.19 -28.33 1.11
N ILE A 60 -7.95 -28.66 1.48
CA ILE A 60 -6.79 -28.62 0.57
C ILE A 60 -7.02 -29.52 -0.65
N ARG A 61 -7.61 -30.71 -0.43
CA ARG A 61 -7.99 -31.65 -1.49
C ARG A 61 -9.16 -31.17 -2.36
N LEU A 62 -10.16 -30.49 -1.79
CA LEU A 62 -11.35 -29.99 -2.49
C LEU A 62 -11.06 -28.75 -3.33
N GLU A 63 -10.34 -27.77 -2.76
CA GLU A 63 -9.95 -26.52 -3.43
C GLU A 63 -8.67 -26.67 -4.28
N ALA A 64 -8.15 -27.90 -4.41
CA ALA A 64 -6.93 -28.26 -5.15
C ALA A 64 -5.71 -27.38 -4.81
N ILE A 65 -5.55 -27.07 -3.53
CA ILE A 65 -4.43 -26.27 -3.01
C ILE A 65 -3.15 -27.11 -3.10
N GLN A 66 -2.10 -26.58 -3.71
CA GLN A 66 -0.80 -27.23 -3.93
C GLN A 66 0.34 -26.28 -3.54
N PRO A 67 1.57 -26.79 -3.31
CA PRO A 67 2.75 -25.94 -3.18
C PRO A 67 2.92 -25.02 -4.40
N ALA A 68 3.45 -23.81 -4.17
CA ALA A 68 3.64 -22.81 -5.22
C ALA A 68 4.59 -23.32 -6.33
N ASN A 69 4.20 -23.15 -7.60
CA ASN A 69 4.90 -23.71 -8.74
C ASN A 69 5.59 -22.63 -9.58
N LEU A 70 6.83 -22.33 -9.21
CA LEU A 70 7.67 -21.34 -9.87
C LEU A 70 8.19 -21.76 -11.25
N THR A 71 8.09 -23.04 -11.66
CA THR A 71 8.76 -23.55 -12.88
C THR A 71 8.25 -22.93 -14.19
N ARG A 72 7.15 -22.19 -14.14
CA ARG A 72 6.54 -21.47 -15.27
C ARG A 72 6.95 -19.99 -15.36
N LEU A 73 7.80 -19.52 -14.45
CA LEU A 73 8.22 -18.12 -14.34
C LEU A 73 9.73 -18.01 -14.60
N ASN A 74 10.13 -17.11 -15.50
CA ASN A 74 11.54 -16.80 -15.76
C ASN A 74 12.10 -15.87 -14.67
N ILE A 75 12.32 -16.41 -13.47
CA ILE A 75 12.83 -15.67 -12.30
C ILE A 75 14.37 -15.60 -12.38
N PRO A 76 14.99 -14.41 -12.33
CA PRO A 76 16.44 -14.29 -12.24
C PRO A 76 16.93 -14.67 -10.85
N ALA A 77 18.15 -15.20 -10.75
CA ALA A 77 18.83 -15.30 -9.47
C ALA A 77 19.39 -13.93 -9.07
N ILE A 78 19.49 -13.65 -7.76
CA ILE A 78 20.14 -12.43 -7.27
C ILE A 78 21.62 -12.34 -7.71
N THR A 79 22.26 -13.47 -8.00
CA THR A 79 23.63 -13.56 -8.51
C THR A 79 23.79 -13.18 -9.99
N ASP A 80 22.72 -13.06 -10.75
CA ASP A 80 22.78 -12.74 -12.19
C ASP A 80 23.26 -11.29 -12.39
N GLU A 81 24.08 -11.02 -13.41
CA GLU A 81 24.76 -9.74 -13.58
C GLU A 81 23.78 -8.56 -13.71
N LYS A 82 22.62 -8.79 -14.35
CA LYS A 82 21.53 -7.81 -14.43
C LYS A 82 20.86 -7.54 -13.09
N ALA A 83 20.73 -8.55 -12.22
CA ALA A 83 20.17 -8.39 -10.88
C ALA A 83 21.16 -7.67 -9.95
N GLN A 84 22.47 -7.86 -10.12
CA GLN A 84 23.49 -7.08 -9.39
C GLN A 84 23.57 -5.62 -9.86
N LEU A 85 23.52 -5.35 -11.16
CA LEU A 85 23.35 -3.97 -11.66
C LEU A 85 22.04 -3.35 -11.16
N GLY A 86 20.94 -4.12 -11.18
CA GLY A 86 19.64 -3.70 -10.68
C GLY A 86 19.65 -3.36 -9.19
N LYS A 87 20.37 -4.15 -8.38
CA LYS A 87 20.64 -3.88 -6.96
C LYS A 87 21.32 -2.54 -6.79
N LYS A 88 22.43 -2.28 -7.50
CA LYS A 88 23.12 -0.99 -7.44
C LYS A 88 22.18 0.16 -7.83
N LEU A 89 21.46 0.07 -8.94
CA LEU A 89 20.52 1.10 -9.40
C LEU A 89 19.35 1.35 -8.43
N PHE A 90 18.84 0.32 -7.76
CA PHE A 90 17.71 0.42 -6.81
C PHE A 90 18.07 1.22 -5.54
N PHE A 91 19.34 1.23 -5.15
CA PHE A 91 19.89 2.01 -4.04
C PHE A 91 20.54 3.34 -4.50
N ALA A 92 20.62 3.61 -5.80
CA ALA A 92 21.24 4.83 -6.32
C ALA A 92 20.31 6.04 -6.11
N LYS A 93 20.60 6.89 -5.12
CA LYS A 93 19.95 8.20 -4.96
C LYS A 93 20.15 9.07 -6.21
N ASN A 94 21.23 8.82 -6.97
CA ASN A 94 21.53 9.49 -8.24
C ASN A 94 20.47 9.28 -9.34
N LEU A 95 19.65 8.21 -9.25
CA LEU A 95 18.52 7.98 -10.16
C LEU A 95 17.29 8.86 -9.81
N GLY A 96 17.23 9.40 -8.59
CA GLY A 96 16.27 10.44 -8.21
C GLY A 96 16.67 11.81 -8.76
N GLY A 97 15.68 12.59 -9.20
CA GLY A 97 15.87 13.92 -9.77
C GLY A 97 16.67 14.85 -8.86
N MET A 98 16.26 14.96 -7.59
CA MET A 98 16.93 15.77 -6.55
C MET A 98 18.19 15.11 -5.93
N GLN A 99 18.59 13.92 -6.39
CA GLN A 99 19.69 13.11 -5.83
C GLN A 99 19.57 12.76 -4.33
N SER A 100 18.37 12.87 -3.73
CA SER A 100 18.14 12.69 -2.29
C SER A 100 17.36 11.42 -1.89
N VAL A 101 16.89 10.64 -2.86
CA VAL A 101 16.02 9.45 -2.65
C VAL A 101 16.36 8.37 -3.66
N ALA A 102 16.38 7.11 -3.22
CA ALA A 102 16.50 5.91 -4.05
C ALA A 102 15.21 5.07 -3.97
N CYS A 103 15.05 4.07 -4.85
CA CYS A 103 13.91 3.14 -4.75
C CYS A 103 13.93 2.37 -3.41
N ALA A 104 15.13 2.04 -2.92
CA ALA A 104 15.35 1.43 -1.61
C ALA A 104 14.88 2.31 -0.43
N SER A 105 14.75 3.62 -0.58
CA SER A 105 14.35 4.53 0.50
C SER A 105 12.92 4.28 0.99
N CYS A 106 12.05 3.70 0.17
CA CYS A 106 10.66 3.34 0.51
C CYS A 106 10.34 1.83 0.39
N HIS A 107 11.35 1.03 0.03
CA HIS A 107 11.19 -0.40 -0.30
C HIS A 107 12.41 -1.22 0.17
N HIS A 108 12.95 -0.89 1.34
CA HIS A 108 14.17 -1.51 1.84
C HIS A 108 13.93 -3.00 2.17
N PRO A 109 14.78 -3.95 1.75
CA PRO A 109 14.57 -5.36 2.05
C PRO A 109 14.39 -5.64 3.56
N SER A 110 15.23 -5.03 4.40
CA SER A 110 15.15 -5.17 5.87
C SER A 110 13.91 -4.55 6.51
N LEU A 111 13.16 -3.71 5.77
CA LEU A 111 11.85 -3.17 6.16
C LEU A 111 10.71 -3.94 5.46
N GLY A 112 10.90 -5.25 5.23
CA GLY A 112 9.94 -6.13 4.57
C GLY A 112 9.76 -5.86 3.09
N GLY A 113 10.73 -5.21 2.42
CA GLY A 113 10.59 -4.70 1.05
C GLY A 113 9.63 -3.50 0.94
N ALA A 114 9.28 -2.88 2.06
CA ALA A 114 8.39 -1.74 2.19
C ALA A 114 9.09 -0.61 2.99
N ASP A 115 8.33 0.32 3.56
CA ASP A 115 8.87 1.54 4.19
C ASP A 115 8.76 1.56 5.73
N ALA A 116 8.05 0.61 6.34
CA ALA A 116 7.64 0.65 7.77
C ALA A 116 6.84 1.90 8.22
N THR A 117 6.50 2.83 7.31
CA THR A 117 5.68 4.03 7.57
C THR A 117 4.21 3.84 7.14
N SER A 118 3.31 4.69 7.64
CA SER A 118 1.93 4.70 7.12
C SER A 118 1.86 5.28 5.71
N LEU A 119 2.58 6.38 5.47
CA LEU A 119 2.67 7.08 4.19
C LEU A 119 4.13 7.46 3.95
N SER A 120 4.66 7.15 2.77
CA SER A 120 6.09 7.35 2.54
C SER A 120 6.48 8.82 2.43
N VAL A 121 7.70 9.11 2.86
CA VAL A 121 8.39 10.38 2.59
C VAL A 121 9.32 10.16 1.40
N GLY A 122 9.16 10.98 0.36
CA GLY A 122 10.03 11.03 -0.80
C GLY A 122 11.12 12.10 -0.66
N ILE A 123 11.17 13.02 -1.62
CA ILE A 123 12.25 14.00 -1.79
C ILE A 123 12.55 14.81 -0.52
N ASN A 124 13.80 15.28 -0.43
CA ASN A 124 14.29 16.17 0.63
C ASN A 124 13.92 15.69 2.05
N PRO A 125 14.21 14.42 2.41
CA PRO A 125 13.90 13.91 3.74
C PRO A 125 14.74 14.58 4.81
N VAL A 126 14.12 14.82 5.97
CA VAL A 126 14.77 15.41 7.16
C VAL A 126 14.46 14.59 8.41
N ASP A 127 15.27 14.80 9.46
CA ASP A 127 15.03 14.31 10.82
C ASP A 127 14.07 15.23 11.62
N GLU A 128 13.87 14.97 12.91
CA GLU A 128 13.04 15.81 13.78
C GLU A 128 13.60 17.22 14.04
N LEU A 129 14.84 17.51 13.63
CA LEU A 129 15.53 18.80 13.80
C LEU A 129 15.61 19.60 12.48
N ASP A 130 14.92 19.15 11.44
CA ASP A 130 14.96 19.70 10.08
C ASP A 130 16.36 19.63 9.42
N ILE A 131 17.18 18.66 9.83
CA ILE A 131 18.48 18.34 9.22
C ILE A 131 18.25 17.31 8.11
N SER A 132 18.84 17.55 6.93
CA SER A 132 18.72 16.63 5.79
C SER A 132 19.27 15.24 6.13
N SER A 133 18.44 14.22 5.90
CA SER A 133 18.68 12.84 6.35
C SER A 133 18.27 11.85 5.25
N GLU A 134 19.01 11.90 4.12
CA GLU A 134 18.78 11.07 2.91
C GLU A 134 18.78 9.55 3.19
N ASP A 135 19.53 9.13 4.21
CA ASP A 135 19.83 7.73 4.50
C ASP A 135 19.05 7.15 5.70
N LEU A 136 18.34 7.99 6.46
CA LEU A 136 17.43 7.58 7.53
C LEU A 136 16.16 6.95 6.94
N LEU A 137 15.82 5.72 7.29
CA LEU A 137 14.61 5.03 6.82
C LEU A 137 13.61 4.71 7.94
N GLY A 138 12.35 4.56 7.56
CA GLY A 138 11.27 4.18 8.47
C GLY A 138 10.80 5.33 9.36
N HIS A 139 10.78 5.10 10.67
CA HIS A 139 10.32 6.09 11.65
C HIS A 139 11.31 7.25 11.80
N MET A 140 10.83 8.41 12.29
CA MET A 140 11.59 9.67 12.42
C MET A 140 12.10 10.31 11.11
N ARG A 141 11.72 9.79 9.94
CA ARG A 141 11.88 10.50 8.66
C ARG A 141 10.67 11.40 8.38
N PHE A 142 10.93 12.66 8.04
CA PHE A 142 9.92 13.70 7.74
C PHE A 142 10.19 14.36 6.38
N THR A 143 9.17 15.02 5.82
CA THR A 143 9.29 15.77 4.55
C THR A 143 9.82 17.17 4.83
N GLY A 144 10.98 17.56 4.29
CA GLY A 144 11.57 18.87 4.59
C GLY A 144 10.73 20.07 4.14
N ASP A 145 9.93 19.90 3.09
CA ASP A 145 9.09 20.94 2.50
C ASP A 145 7.61 20.89 2.96
N SER A 146 7.23 20.03 3.92
CA SER A 146 5.84 19.90 4.38
C SER A 146 5.66 19.31 5.79
N ASP A 147 4.70 19.83 6.55
CA ASP A 147 4.31 19.33 7.87
C ASP A 147 3.85 17.85 7.87
N VAL A 148 3.53 17.26 6.70
CA VAL A 148 3.06 15.88 6.57
C VAL A 148 3.60 15.19 5.29
N PRO A 149 3.70 13.84 5.27
CA PRO A 149 4.04 13.09 4.07
C PRO A 149 3.07 13.37 2.91
N VAL A 150 3.65 13.78 1.76
CA VAL A 150 2.87 14.11 0.55
C VAL A 150 2.52 12.91 -0.32
N ILE A 151 3.24 11.78 -0.21
CA ILE A 151 2.92 10.56 -0.94
C ILE A 151 1.62 9.97 -0.37
N PRO A 152 0.52 9.89 -1.15
CA PRO A 152 -0.82 9.67 -0.60
C PRO A 152 -1.14 8.21 -0.26
N ARG A 153 -0.14 7.32 -0.25
CA ARG A 153 -0.31 5.88 -0.02
C ARG A 153 0.87 5.25 0.71
N ASN A 154 0.59 4.14 1.38
CA ASN A 154 1.56 3.20 1.92
C ASN A 154 2.32 2.49 0.79
N ALA A 155 3.65 2.39 0.91
CA ALA A 155 4.49 1.64 -0.01
C ALA A 155 4.24 0.12 0.12
N PRO A 156 3.73 -0.57 -0.93
CA PRO A 156 3.55 -2.02 -0.89
C PRO A 156 4.91 -2.73 -0.97
N THR A 157 5.02 -3.93 -0.40
CA THR A 157 6.26 -4.72 -0.50
C THR A 157 6.65 -5.04 -1.95
N VAL A 158 7.94 -4.94 -2.27
CA VAL A 158 8.55 -5.43 -3.52
C VAL A 158 8.84 -6.95 -3.50
N PHE A 159 8.68 -7.62 -2.36
CA PHE A 159 8.89 -9.06 -2.26
C PHE A 159 7.85 -9.85 -3.07
N ASN A 160 8.28 -10.96 -3.64
CA ASN A 160 7.47 -11.85 -4.47
C ASN A 160 6.83 -11.16 -5.70
N LEU A 161 7.37 -10.02 -6.14
CA LEU A 161 6.80 -9.22 -7.23
C LEU A 161 6.79 -9.98 -8.58
N ALA A 162 7.73 -10.92 -8.78
CA ALA A 162 7.73 -11.86 -9.92
C ALA A 162 6.50 -12.78 -10.01
N LEU A 163 5.70 -12.89 -8.95
CA LEU A 163 4.49 -13.72 -8.90
C LEU A 163 3.19 -12.97 -9.26
N PHE A 164 3.27 -11.70 -9.71
CA PHE A 164 2.12 -10.95 -10.24
C PHE A 164 2.05 -11.06 -11.77
N GLU A 165 0.89 -11.42 -12.31
CA GLU A 165 0.70 -11.62 -13.76
C GLU A 165 -0.17 -10.52 -14.40
N ARG A 166 -0.89 -9.73 -13.61
CA ARG A 166 -1.88 -8.76 -14.10
C ARG A 166 -1.62 -7.32 -13.70
N GLY A 167 -1.20 -6.99 -12.48
CA GLY A 167 -1.07 -5.58 -12.11
C GLY A 167 -0.40 -5.29 -10.77
N LEU A 168 0.22 -4.11 -10.70
CA LEU A 168 1.01 -3.60 -9.57
C LEU A 168 0.49 -2.24 -9.08
N PHE A 169 1.02 -1.72 -7.95
CA PHE A 169 0.42 -0.64 -7.17
C PHE A 169 -0.97 -1.01 -6.60
N TRP A 170 -1.60 -0.09 -5.86
CA TRP A 170 -2.89 -0.28 -5.22
C TRP A 170 -4.10 -0.19 -6.18
N ASP A 171 -3.92 0.35 -7.37
CA ASP A 171 -4.97 0.64 -8.38
C ASP A 171 -4.78 -0.07 -9.74
N SER A 172 -3.69 -0.84 -9.89
CA SER A 172 -3.19 -1.36 -11.16
C SER A 172 -3.01 -0.29 -12.26
N ARG A 173 -2.46 0.88 -11.87
CA ARG A 173 -1.92 1.87 -12.82
C ARG A 173 -0.83 1.30 -13.73
N VAL A 174 -0.18 0.19 -13.35
CA VAL A 174 0.57 -0.66 -14.29
C VAL A 174 -0.11 -2.02 -14.34
N GLU A 175 -0.63 -2.39 -15.51
CA GLU A 175 -1.41 -3.63 -15.71
C GLU A 175 -1.22 -4.28 -17.09
N ARG A 176 -1.26 -5.62 -17.15
CA ARG A 176 -1.17 -6.37 -18.41
C ARG A 176 -2.55 -6.51 -19.07
N LEU A 177 -2.67 -5.98 -20.28
CA LEU A 177 -3.89 -5.98 -21.08
C LEU A 177 -4.16 -7.34 -21.74
N ARG A 178 -5.39 -7.55 -22.22
CA ARG A 178 -5.85 -8.81 -22.85
C ARG A 178 -5.09 -9.21 -24.11
N ASN A 179 -4.34 -8.30 -24.74
CA ASN A 179 -3.48 -8.56 -25.88
C ASN A 179 -2.01 -8.84 -25.50
N GLY A 180 -1.71 -9.01 -24.20
CA GLY A 180 -0.37 -9.30 -23.68
C GLY A 180 0.51 -8.08 -23.41
N GLY A 181 0.26 -6.95 -24.09
CA GLY A 181 0.94 -5.68 -23.82
C GLY A 181 0.57 -5.08 -22.45
N ILE A 182 1.37 -4.14 -21.96
CA ILE A 182 1.20 -3.52 -20.65
C ILE A 182 0.68 -2.09 -20.82
N ALA A 183 -0.32 -1.71 -20.02
CA ALA A 183 -0.73 -0.32 -19.83
C ALA A 183 -0.09 0.25 -18.56
N THR A 184 0.22 1.54 -18.62
CA THR A 184 0.99 2.35 -17.65
C THR A 184 0.32 3.72 -17.48
N PRO A 185 0.84 4.63 -16.64
CA PRO A 185 0.50 6.06 -16.68
C PRO A 185 0.86 6.77 -18.00
N ASP A 186 1.96 6.37 -18.68
CA ASP A 186 2.37 6.95 -19.98
C ASP A 186 1.57 6.43 -21.19
N SER A 187 0.62 5.53 -20.96
CA SER A 187 -0.15 4.87 -22.02
C SER A 187 -1.26 5.76 -22.57
N ILE A 188 -1.23 5.97 -23.90
CA ILE A 188 -2.28 6.70 -24.63
C ILE A 188 -3.68 6.13 -24.31
N ILE A 189 -4.61 7.01 -23.96
CA ILE A 189 -6.03 6.72 -23.78
C ILE A 189 -6.74 6.87 -25.14
N ASP A 190 -7.56 5.88 -25.53
CA ASP A 190 -8.36 5.96 -26.76
C ASP A 190 -9.72 6.65 -26.58
N GLU A 191 -10.40 6.93 -27.70
CA GLU A 191 -11.73 7.55 -27.77
C GLU A 191 -12.84 6.81 -26.98
N GLN A 192 -12.59 5.60 -26.47
CA GLN A 192 -13.51 4.87 -25.58
C GLN A 192 -13.03 4.88 -24.11
N ASN A 193 -12.14 5.83 -23.77
CA ASN A 193 -11.52 6.02 -22.47
C ASN A 193 -10.70 4.80 -21.98
N ARG A 194 -10.07 4.06 -22.90
CA ARG A 194 -9.26 2.87 -22.57
C ARG A 194 -7.79 3.11 -22.85
N ARG A 195 -6.94 2.77 -21.88
CA ARG A 195 -5.48 2.75 -22.06
C ARG A 195 -5.08 1.69 -23.08
N ARG A 196 -4.24 2.08 -24.04
CA ARG A 196 -3.57 1.19 -25.00
C ARG A 196 -2.32 0.58 -24.34
N PRO A 197 -1.63 -0.39 -24.97
CA PRO A 197 -0.29 -0.74 -24.55
C PRO A 197 0.63 0.49 -24.62
N ASP A 198 1.54 0.62 -23.67
CA ASP A 198 2.58 1.63 -23.66
C ASP A 198 3.53 1.41 -24.84
N ALA A 199 3.71 2.45 -25.67
CA ALA A 199 4.62 2.40 -26.82
C ALA A 199 6.09 2.62 -26.41
N ASN A 200 6.35 3.02 -25.17
CA ASN A 200 7.67 3.28 -24.62
C ASN A 200 8.25 2.08 -23.85
N LEU A 201 7.55 0.92 -23.86
CA LEU A 201 8.02 -0.34 -23.28
C LEU A 201 8.50 -1.32 -24.37
N PRO A 202 9.60 -2.05 -24.15
CA PRO A 202 10.00 -3.13 -25.05
C PRO A 202 8.98 -4.30 -24.99
N ASN A 203 8.83 -5.05 -26.09
CA ASN A 203 7.89 -6.18 -26.14
C ASN A 203 8.21 -7.31 -25.13
N THR A 204 9.42 -7.34 -24.59
CA THR A 204 9.88 -8.26 -23.54
C THR A 204 9.51 -7.82 -22.12
N ALA A 205 8.90 -6.64 -21.94
CA ALA A 205 8.66 -6.04 -20.63
C ALA A 205 7.85 -6.93 -19.67
N THR A 206 8.35 -7.01 -18.44
CA THR A 206 7.67 -7.60 -17.28
C THR A 206 6.78 -6.52 -16.63
N LEU A 207 6.19 -6.79 -15.46
CA LEU A 207 5.52 -5.72 -14.70
C LEU A 207 6.51 -4.91 -13.84
N ALA A 208 7.71 -5.42 -13.56
CA ALA A 208 8.69 -4.81 -12.66
C ALA A 208 9.45 -3.63 -13.30
N ASP A 209 10.06 -3.87 -14.46
CA ASP A 209 10.67 -2.85 -15.32
C ASP A 209 9.66 -1.84 -15.86
N ALA A 210 8.39 -2.24 -16.01
CA ALA A 210 7.31 -1.32 -16.32
C ALA A 210 6.94 -0.43 -15.11
N GLN A 211 6.86 -0.94 -13.89
CA GLN A 211 6.49 -0.14 -12.72
C GLN A 211 7.61 0.82 -12.27
N ALA A 212 8.87 0.39 -12.37
CA ALA A 212 10.03 1.16 -11.89
C ALA A 212 10.23 2.50 -12.64
N ARG A 213 9.64 2.67 -13.84
CA ARG A 213 9.70 3.91 -14.64
C ARG A 213 8.93 5.09 -14.05
N PHE A 214 8.13 4.91 -13.01
CA PHE A 214 7.16 5.91 -12.53
C PHE A 214 7.57 6.69 -11.28
N PRO A 215 8.21 6.10 -10.24
CA PRO A 215 8.73 6.88 -9.11
C PRO A 215 9.67 8.03 -9.54
N VAL A 216 10.55 7.77 -10.52
CA VAL A 216 11.48 8.80 -11.07
C VAL A 216 10.79 9.98 -11.76
N THR A 217 9.52 9.83 -12.18
CA THR A 217 8.73 10.90 -12.80
C THR A 217 7.77 11.61 -11.83
N SER A 218 7.57 11.02 -10.65
CA SER A 218 6.63 11.48 -9.62
C SER A 218 7.29 12.58 -8.76
N PRO A 219 6.74 13.83 -8.75
CA PRO A 219 7.27 14.94 -7.97
C PRO A 219 7.46 14.59 -6.50
N GLU A 220 6.48 13.92 -5.91
CA GLU A 220 6.40 13.59 -4.49
C GLU A 220 7.32 12.42 -4.08
N GLU A 221 7.70 11.55 -5.02
CA GLU A 221 8.53 10.36 -4.74
C GLU A 221 10.02 10.62 -4.96
N MET A 222 10.46 10.82 -6.22
CA MET A 222 11.88 10.93 -6.56
C MET A 222 12.24 12.10 -7.48
N ARG A 223 11.28 12.79 -8.12
CA ARG A 223 11.57 13.86 -9.10
C ARG A 223 11.87 15.21 -8.44
N GLY A 224 10.96 15.71 -7.60
CA GLY A 224 10.95 17.11 -7.14
C GLY A 224 10.96 18.12 -8.29
N GLU A 225 11.75 19.17 -8.15
CA GLU A 225 11.89 20.23 -9.16
C GLU A 225 12.81 19.86 -10.33
N PHE A 226 13.41 18.66 -10.32
CA PHE A 226 14.27 18.22 -11.41
C PHE A 226 13.48 18.11 -12.72
N ALA A 227 13.99 18.78 -13.75
CA ALA A 227 13.37 18.89 -15.06
C ALA A 227 11.86 19.24 -14.98
N ALA A 228 11.44 20.13 -14.07
CA ALA A 228 10.02 20.37 -13.75
C ALA A 228 9.11 20.72 -14.95
N GLN A 229 9.68 21.24 -16.05
CA GLN A 229 8.95 21.59 -17.28
C GLN A 229 9.06 20.52 -18.39
N ALA A 230 9.78 19.43 -18.16
CA ALA A 230 9.97 18.34 -19.10
C ALA A 230 8.84 17.28 -19.00
N ASP A 231 8.55 16.63 -20.13
CA ASP A 231 7.73 15.42 -20.16
C ASP A 231 8.48 14.20 -19.58
N ASN A 232 7.74 13.12 -19.33
CA ASN A 232 8.24 11.91 -18.68
C ASN A 232 9.36 11.19 -19.46
N GLN A 233 9.50 11.37 -20.78
CA GLN A 233 10.60 10.77 -21.54
C GLN A 233 11.80 11.70 -21.61
N SER A 234 11.56 13.01 -21.77
CA SER A 234 12.59 14.04 -21.74
C SER A 234 13.36 14.03 -20.40
N LEU A 235 12.65 14.01 -19.27
CA LEU A 235 13.22 13.85 -17.93
C LEU A 235 14.04 12.56 -17.80
N ARG A 236 13.51 11.44 -18.29
CA ARG A 236 14.20 10.14 -18.19
C ARG A 236 15.47 10.10 -19.05
N ASN A 237 15.51 10.82 -20.17
CA ASN A 237 16.72 11.00 -20.97
C ASN A 237 17.77 11.85 -20.22
N GLU A 238 17.37 12.87 -19.46
CA GLU A 238 18.30 13.61 -18.60
C GLU A 238 18.88 12.74 -17.47
N LEU A 239 18.10 11.81 -16.91
CA LEU A 239 18.61 10.80 -15.96
C LEU A 239 19.56 9.79 -16.62
N VAL A 240 19.30 9.36 -17.86
CA VAL A 240 20.22 8.50 -18.64
C VAL A 240 21.55 9.24 -18.89
N ALA A 241 21.50 10.49 -19.35
CA ALA A 241 22.68 11.32 -19.60
C ALA A 241 23.53 11.50 -18.33
N ARG A 242 22.87 11.65 -17.17
CA ARG A 242 23.51 11.73 -15.84
C ARG A 242 24.31 10.47 -15.51
N LEU A 243 23.76 9.28 -15.76
CA LEU A 243 24.42 7.99 -15.53
C LEU A 243 25.44 7.63 -16.63
N ASN A 244 25.31 8.18 -17.84
CA ASN A 244 26.23 7.94 -18.96
C ASN A 244 27.45 8.89 -18.99
N ASN A 245 27.66 9.68 -17.92
CA ASN A 245 28.70 10.72 -17.83
C ASN A 245 28.62 11.82 -18.92
N GLU A 246 27.43 12.12 -19.42
CA GLU A 246 27.20 13.19 -20.42
C GLU A 246 26.95 14.57 -19.77
N VAL A 247 26.79 14.61 -18.44
CA VAL A 247 26.55 15.84 -17.67
C VAL A 247 27.86 16.37 -17.09
N GLU A 248 28.17 17.65 -17.34
CA GLU A 248 29.40 18.28 -16.84
C GLU A 248 29.49 18.24 -15.31
N GLY A 249 30.66 17.86 -14.80
CA GLY A 249 30.93 17.73 -13.36
C GLY A 249 30.51 16.40 -12.73
N ILE A 250 29.79 15.53 -13.46
CA ILE A 250 29.42 14.18 -13.02
C ILE A 250 30.36 13.17 -13.69
N ASN A 251 30.99 12.31 -12.88
CA ASN A 251 31.88 11.25 -13.34
C ASN A 251 31.71 10.01 -12.47
N THR A 252 31.26 8.92 -13.08
CA THR A 252 30.79 7.67 -12.45
C THR A 252 31.31 6.45 -13.21
N THR A 253 31.28 5.27 -12.61
CA THR A 253 31.60 4.00 -13.31
C THR A 253 30.37 3.23 -13.80
N TRP A 254 29.17 3.85 -13.81
CA TRP A 254 27.95 3.20 -14.31
C TRP A 254 28.10 2.54 -15.70
N PRO A 255 28.76 3.16 -16.70
CA PRO A 255 28.96 2.50 -18.01
C PRO A 255 29.78 1.19 -17.94
N GLU A 256 30.60 0.99 -16.90
CA GLU A 256 31.37 -0.24 -16.67
C GLU A 256 30.48 -1.35 -16.10
N GLU A 257 29.57 -1.03 -15.18
CA GLU A 257 28.56 -1.96 -14.66
C GLU A 257 27.59 -2.43 -15.76
N PHE A 258 27.22 -1.54 -16.68
CA PHE A 258 26.42 -1.91 -17.85
C PHE A 258 27.20 -2.82 -18.81
N ALA A 259 28.52 -2.62 -18.95
CA ALA A 259 29.37 -3.53 -19.71
C ALA A 259 29.47 -4.93 -19.09
N ILE A 260 29.41 -5.04 -17.75
CA ILE A 260 29.30 -6.34 -17.06
C ILE A 260 27.94 -6.99 -17.33
N ALA A 261 26.83 -6.26 -17.16
CA ALA A 261 25.47 -6.82 -17.23
C ALA A 261 24.92 -7.05 -18.66
N TYR A 262 25.44 -6.34 -19.66
CA TYR A 262 24.95 -6.38 -21.04
C TYR A 262 26.03 -6.61 -22.11
N GLY A 263 27.32 -6.64 -21.74
CA GLY A 263 28.44 -6.87 -22.66
C GLY A 263 28.92 -5.64 -23.44
N ASP A 264 28.30 -4.47 -23.24
CA ASP A 264 28.73 -3.18 -23.78
C ASP A 264 28.33 -2.02 -22.84
N ASN A 265 29.00 -0.88 -22.98
CA ASN A 265 28.87 0.25 -22.05
C ASN A 265 27.68 1.19 -22.33
N GLN A 266 26.70 0.81 -23.16
CA GLN A 266 25.53 1.65 -23.43
C GLN A 266 24.60 1.67 -22.20
N VAL A 267 24.63 2.78 -21.45
CA VAL A 267 23.58 3.11 -20.48
C VAL A 267 22.34 3.54 -21.25
N THR A 268 21.23 2.82 -21.11
CA THR A 268 19.96 3.14 -21.79
C THR A 268 18.76 3.00 -20.87
N LEU A 269 17.68 3.70 -21.19
CA LEU A 269 16.46 3.73 -20.38
C LEU A 269 15.88 2.34 -20.14
N ASP A 270 15.82 1.52 -21.19
CA ASP A 270 15.32 0.15 -21.09
C ASP A 270 16.23 -0.74 -20.23
N ARG A 271 17.56 -0.60 -20.35
CA ARG A 271 18.52 -1.38 -19.57
C ARG A 271 18.55 -1.02 -18.08
N ILE A 272 18.35 0.26 -17.74
CA ILE A 272 18.20 0.73 -16.34
C ILE A 272 17.02 0.00 -15.70
N PHE A 273 15.85 0.10 -16.34
CA PHE A 273 14.62 -0.43 -15.74
C PHE A 273 14.46 -1.95 -15.89
N GLU A 274 15.02 -2.57 -16.93
CA GLU A 274 15.20 -4.03 -17.02
C GLU A 274 16.03 -4.54 -15.84
N ALA A 275 17.19 -3.94 -15.56
CA ALA A 275 18.06 -4.37 -14.47
C ALA A 275 17.37 -4.22 -13.10
N ILE A 276 16.77 -3.06 -12.80
CA ILE A 276 15.96 -2.84 -11.58
C ILE A 276 14.82 -3.87 -11.50
N GLY A 277 14.16 -4.15 -12.63
CA GLY A 277 13.11 -5.15 -12.74
C GLY A 277 13.59 -6.55 -12.38
N GLU A 278 14.74 -6.99 -12.90
CA GLU A 278 15.31 -8.30 -12.59
C GLU A 278 15.73 -8.40 -11.11
N TYR A 279 16.33 -7.34 -10.54
CA TYR A 279 16.63 -7.27 -9.11
C TYR A 279 15.36 -7.45 -8.25
N GLN A 280 14.30 -6.68 -8.51
CA GLN A 280 13.00 -6.83 -7.81
C GLN A 280 12.41 -8.24 -8.01
N ARG A 281 12.56 -8.82 -9.20
CA ARG A 281 12.03 -10.16 -9.51
C ARG A 281 12.81 -11.30 -8.86
N SER A 282 14.06 -11.08 -8.45
CA SER A 282 14.88 -12.05 -7.71
C SER A 282 14.44 -12.26 -6.25
N MET A 283 13.65 -11.34 -5.69
CA MET A 283 13.19 -11.36 -4.29
C MET A 283 12.04 -12.35 -4.05
N VAL A 284 12.27 -13.65 -4.30
CA VAL A 284 11.25 -14.70 -4.15
C VAL A 284 11.42 -15.41 -2.81
N PHE A 285 10.74 -14.86 -1.81
CA PHE A 285 10.73 -15.31 -0.42
C PHE A 285 9.41 -16.02 -0.13
N ILE A 286 9.39 -17.34 -0.30
CA ILE A 286 8.20 -18.20 -0.17
C ILE A 286 8.41 -19.46 0.67
N ASN A 287 9.58 -19.67 1.26
CA ASN A 287 9.97 -20.89 1.99
C ASN A 287 9.37 -20.93 3.41
N ASN A 288 8.06 -20.74 3.48
CA ASN A 288 7.30 -20.52 4.71
C ASN A 288 6.68 -21.82 5.26
N PRO A 289 6.24 -21.82 6.54
CA PRO A 289 5.62 -22.99 7.17
C PRO A 289 4.40 -23.54 6.43
N TRP A 290 3.62 -22.70 5.73
CA TRP A 290 2.50 -23.14 4.89
C TRP A 290 2.94 -23.95 3.67
N GLN A 291 3.96 -23.50 2.92
CA GLN A 291 4.52 -24.27 1.79
C GLN A 291 5.14 -25.59 2.28
N ALA A 292 5.78 -25.61 3.44
CA ALA A 292 6.29 -26.83 4.05
C ALA A 292 5.18 -27.82 4.43
N TYR A 293 4.04 -27.32 4.94
CA TYR A 293 2.86 -28.15 5.25
C TYR A 293 2.22 -28.74 3.99
N LEU A 294 2.02 -27.94 2.94
CA LEU A 294 1.53 -28.41 1.64
C LEU A 294 2.49 -29.41 0.98
N SER A 295 3.80 -29.32 1.27
CA SER A 295 4.82 -30.28 0.84
C SER A 295 4.88 -31.55 1.70
N GLY A 296 3.93 -31.75 2.63
CA GLY A 296 3.76 -32.96 3.43
C GLY A 296 4.36 -32.90 4.85
N ASN A 297 5.03 -31.82 5.25
CA ASN A 297 5.47 -31.65 6.64
C ASN A 297 4.29 -31.21 7.51
N THR A 298 3.46 -32.15 7.95
CA THR A 298 2.28 -31.87 8.78
C THR A 298 2.61 -31.21 10.11
N GLN A 299 3.87 -31.19 10.55
CA GLN A 299 4.33 -30.54 11.78
C GLN A 299 4.81 -29.09 11.58
N ALA A 300 4.87 -28.59 10.33
CA ALA A 300 5.27 -27.21 10.05
C ALA A 300 4.26 -26.17 10.59
N LEU A 301 2.98 -26.54 10.73
CA LEU A 301 1.95 -25.68 11.32
C LEU A 301 1.57 -26.15 12.72
N THR A 302 1.49 -25.21 13.64
CA THR A 302 0.84 -25.39 14.95
C THR A 302 -0.66 -25.67 14.78
N THR A 303 -1.29 -26.28 15.80
CA THR A 303 -2.75 -26.47 15.82
C THR A 303 -3.53 -25.17 15.65
N GLN A 304 -3.00 -24.04 16.15
CA GLN A 304 -3.63 -22.73 15.98
C GLN A 304 -3.58 -22.25 14.53
N GLN A 305 -2.42 -22.32 13.88
CA GLN A 305 -2.27 -22.03 12.45
C GLN A 305 -3.20 -22.88 11.58
N LYS A 306 -3.42 -24.15 11.95
CA LYS A 306 -4.35 -25.03 11.23
C LYS A 306 -5.82 -24.62 11.40
N ARG A 307 -6.23 -24.12 12.58
CA ARG A 307 -7.57 -23.50 12.76
C ARG A 307 -7.70 -22.23 11.93
N GLY A 308 -6.67 -21.39 11.89
CA GLY A 308 -6.62 -20.20 11.05
C GLY A 308 -6.75 -20.51 9.56
N ALA A 309 -5.99 -21.48 9.06
CA ALA A 309 -6.09 -21.96 7.69
C ALA A 309 -7.50 -22.52 7.39
N LEU A 310 -8.06 -23.33 8.30
CA LEU A 310 -9.41 -23.86 8.18
C LEU A 310 -10.46 -22.73 8.08
N LEU A 311 -10.37 -21.68 8.91
CA LEU A 311 -11.22 -20.50 8.82
C LEU A 311 -11.01 -19.71 7.51
N PHE A 312 -9.76 -19.51 7.09
CA PHE A 312 -9.39 -18.75 5.90
C PHE A 312 -9.89 -19.39 4.60
N PHE A 313 -9.76 -20.71 4.47
CA PHE A 313 -10.18 -21.49 3.30
C PHE A 313 -11.65 -21.97 3.37
N THR A 314 -12.29 -22.01 4.54
CA THR A 314 -13.75 -22.26 4.61
C THR A 314 -14.54 -21.02 4.14
N PRO A 315 -15.54 -21.16 3.24
CA PRO A 315 -16.41 -20.06 2.81
C PRO A 315 -17.24 -19.45 3.97
N ALA A 316 -17.50 -18.14 3.92
CA ALA A 316 -18.28 -17.44 4.95
C ALA A 316 -19.72 -18.00 5.15
N ARG A 317 -20.33 -18.50 4.08
CA ARG A 317 -21.64 -19.20 4.11
C ARG A 317 -21.60 -20.55 4.86
N GLU A 318 -20.42 -21.10 5.07
CA GLU A 318 -20.12 -22.36 5.77
C GLU A 318 -19.44 -22.10 7.13
N ARG A 319 -19.60 -20.88 7.67
CA ARG A 319 -19.08 -20.39 8.96
C ARG A 319 -17.56 -20.14 9.02
N GLY A 320 -16.86 -20.16 7.89
CA GLY A 320 -15.48 -19.66 7.80
C GLY A 320 -15.39 -18.13 7.65
N ALA A 321 -14.20 -17.65 7.32
CA ALA A 321 -13.95 -16.25 6.95
C ALA A 321 -14.00 -16.03 5.43
N GLY A 322 -13.71 -17.06 4.62
CA GLY A 322 -13.79 -16.99 3.16
C GLY A 322 -12.72 -16.14 2.47
N CYS A 323 -11.62 -15.83 3.16
CA CYS A 323 -10.55 -14.95 2.68
C CYS A 323 -9.97 -15.38 1.31
N HIS A 324 -9.88 -16.69 1.08
CA HIS A 324 -9.45 -17.30 -0.19
C HIS A 324 -10.27 -16.90 -1.43
N ALA A 325 -11.49 -16.35 -1.25
CA ALA A 325 -12.25 -15.78 -2.36
C ALA A 325 -11.49 -14.65 -3.07
N CYS A 326 -10.65 -13.92 -2.32
CA CYS A 326 -9.74 -12.91 -2.84
C CYS A 326 -8.27 -13.36 -2.78
N HIS A 327 -7.82 -13.92 -1.67
CA HIS A 327 -6.41 -14.21 -1.40
C HIS A 327 -6.08 -15.69 -1.63
N ARG A 328 -5.74 -16.06 -2.87
CA ARG A 328 -5.53 -17.46 -3.27
C ARG A 328 -4.47 -17.62 -4.36
N GLY A 329 -4.13 -18.88 -4.65
CA GLY A 329 -3.05 -19.24 -5.55
C GLY A 329 -1.69 -18.94 -4.94
N ASP A 330 -0.64 -19.21 -5.70
CA ASP A 330 0.77 -19.18 -5.31
C ASP A 330 1.17 -17.86 -4.61
N ASN A 331 0.61 -16.73 -5.05
CA ASN A 331 0.86 -15.38 -4.54
C ASN A 331 -0.23 -14.85 -3.59
N PHE A 332 -1.12 -15.69 -3.06
CA PHE A 332 -2.19 -15.28 -2.13
C PHE A 332 -3.00 -14.04 -2.58
N SER A 333 -3.22 -13.90 -3.89
CA SER A 333 -3.95 -12.79 -4.50
C SER A 333 -4.61 -13.21 -5.80
N ASN A 334 -5.84 -12.76 -6.03
CA ASN A 334 -6.51 -12.90 -7.30
C ASN A 334 -6.26 -11.73 -8.28
N GLU A 335 -5.45 -10.74 -7.90
CA GLU A 335 -5.13 -9.51 -8.65
C GLU A 335 -6.37 -8.76 -9.18
N ARG A 336 -7.48 -8.77 -8.44
CA ARG A 336 -8.68 -7.98 -8.77
C ARG A 336 -8.84 -6.81 -7.83
N HIS A 337 -9.61 -5.82 -8.27
CA HIS A 337 -9.98 -4.64 -7.51
C HIS A 337 -11.30 -4.91 -6.79
N HIS A 338 -11.42 -4.55 -5.51
CA HIS A 338 -12.64 -4.74 -4.70
C HIS A 338 -12.88 -3.54 -3.79
N LEU A 339 -14.14 -3.16 -3.62
CA LEU A 339 -14.57 -2.22 -2.58
C LEU A 339 -14.66 -2.95 -1.23
N THR A 340 -13.68 -2.69 -0.35
CA THR A 340 -13.53 -3.36 0.95
C THR A 340 -13.90 -2.51 2.16
N GLY A 341 -13.82 -1.17 2.06
CA GLY A 341 -14.21 -0.24 3.13
C GLY A 341 -13.05 0.43 3.90
N TYR A 342 -11.81 0.28 3.44
CA TYR A 342 -10.61 0.64 4.22
C TYR A 342 -10.54 2.14 4.62
N PRO A 343 -9.91 2.46 5.78
CA PRO A 343 -9.73 3.84 6.22
C PRO A 343 -8.88 4.66 5.25
N GLN A 344 -9.15 5.96 5.18
CA GLN A 344 -8.37 6.92 4.41
C GLN A 344 -7.71 7.91 5.35
N ILE A 345 -6.37 7.85 5.43
CA ILE A 345 -5.51 8.81 6.11
C ILE A 345 -4.50 9.36 5.09
N GLY A 346 -3.94 10.54 5.34
CA GLY A 346 -3.13 11.26 4.35
C GLY A 346 -3.92 12.32 3.59
N LEU A 347 -3.27 12.89 2.57
CA LEU A 347 -3.85 13.92 1.70
C LEU A 347 -4.87 13.35 0.68
N GLY A 348 -4.84 12.04 0.44
CA GLY A 348 -5.62 11.37 -0.62
C GLY A 348 -5.04 11.59 -2.02
N THR A 349 -5.60 10.93 -3.04
CA THR A 349 -5.16 11.08 -4.44
C THR A 349 -5.98 12.09 -5.24
N GLY A 350 -7.14 12.53 -4.69
CA GLY A 350 -8.09 13.37 -5.40
C GLY A 350 -8.65 12.69 -6.66
N ASN A 351 -9.37 13.45 -7.47
CA ASN A 351 -9.71 13.09 -8.85
C ASN A 351 -9.83 14.37 -9.68
N GLU A 352 -9.95 14.25 -11.00
CA GLU A 352 -10.06 15.39 -11.93
C GLU A 352 -11.42 16.12 -11.88
N SER A 353 -12.23 15.89 -10.84
CA SER A 353 -13.43 16.70 -10.57
C SER A 353 -13.04 18.13 -10.21
N SER A 354 -13.92 19.09 -10.51
CA SER A 354 -13.79 20.49 -10.08
C SER A 354 -14.02 20.71 -8.57
N THR A 355 -13.70 19.71 -7.75
CA THR A 355 -13.90 19.64 -6.30
C THR A 355 -12.69 18.97 -5.68
N ALA A 356 -11.75 19.77 -5.16
CA ALA A 356 -10.60 19.25 -4.43
C ALA A 356 -11.11 18.42 -3.22
N THR A 357 -10.84 17.12 -3.25
CA THR A 357 -11.28 16.15 -2.25
C THR A 357 -10.07 15.38 -1.75
N SER A 358 -9.90 15.31 -0.44
CA SER A 358 -8.77 14.63 0.23
C SER A 358 -8.94 13.10 0.26
N GLN A 359 -9.57 12.53 -0.76
CA GLN A 359 -9.95 11.12 -0.82
C GLN A 359 -9.04 10.36 -1.78
N ASP A 360 -8.86 9.06 -1.56
CA ASP A 360 -8.28 8.18 -2.56
C ASP A 360 -9.35 7.37 -3.28
N PHE A 361 -9.63 7.70 -4.53
CA PHE A 361 -10.66 7.04 -5.33
C PHE A 361 -10.22 5.65 -5.85
N GLY A 362 -8.93 5.29 -5.65
CA GLY A 362 -8.40 3.98 -5.99
C GLY A 362 -8.42 3.70 -7.49
N ARG A 363 -9.05 2.59 -7.88
CA ARG A 363 -9.15 2.15 -9.28
C ARG A 363 -9.89 3.14 -10.19
N GLU A 364 -10.83 3.93 -9.69
CA GLU A 364 -11.58 4.91 -10.50
C GLU A 364 -10.66 5.91 -11.23
N ASN A 365 -9.57 6.36 -10.60
CA ASN A 365 -8.60 7.26 -11.26
C ASN A 365 -7.83 6.59 -12.42
N VAL A 366 -7.85 5.26 -12.50
CA VAL A 366 -7.16 4.45 -13.52
C VAL A 366 -8.12 3.90 -14.57
N SER A 367 -9.36 3.59 -14.21
CA SER A 367 -10.40 3.11 -15.13
C SER A 367 -11.36 4.20 -15.64
N GLN A 368 -11.35 5.38 -15.01
CA GLN A 368 -12.23 6.51 -15.31
C GLN A 368 -13.72 6.13 -15.26
N ASP A 369 -14.07 5.23 -14.33
CA ASP A 369 -15.39 4.61 -14.17
C ASP A 369 -15.79 4.58 -12.69
N ASN A 370 -16.89 5.27 -12.36
CA ASN A 370 -17.39 5.42 -11.00
C ASN A 370 -17.89 4.11 -10.36
N LEU A 371 -18.05 3.04 -11.14
CA LEU A 371 -18.35 1.70 -10.63
C LEU A 371 -17.13 1.06 -9.94
N ASP A 372 -15.92 1.56 -10.19
CA ASP A 372 -14.66 1.14 -9.56
C ASP A 372 -14.24 2.08 -8.40
N ARG A 373 -15.08 3.04 -8.00
CA ARG A 373 -14.79 3.97 -6.88
C ARG A 373 -14.40 3.22 -5.61
N PHE A 374 -13.34 3.71 -4.96
CA PHE A 374 -12.76 3.15 -3.73
C PHE A 374 -12.39 1.65 -3.82
N HIS A 375 -12.20 1.11 -5.03
CA HIS A 375 -11.69 -0.24 -5.21
C HIS A 375 -10.17 -0.26 -5.21
N PHE A 376 -9.60 -1.21 -4.47
CA PHE A 376 -8.14 -1.45 -4.44
C PHE A 376 -7.81 -2.89 -4.84
N ARG A 377 -6.65 -3.06 -5.48
CA ARG A 377 -6.09 -4.35 -5.90
C ARG A 377 -5.85 -5.21 -4.67
N THR A 378 -6.28 -6.47 -4.69
CA THR A 378 -5.94 -7.46 -3.65
C THR A 378 -4.40 -7.59 -3.55
N PRO A 379 -3.77 -7.24 -2.42
CA PRO A 379 -2.33 -7.47 -2.22
C PRO A 379 -2.04 -8.96 -2.02
N SER A 380 -0.76 -9.34 -2.12
CA SER A 380 -0.30 -10.65 -1.64
C SER A 380 -0.45 -10.74 -0.12
N LEU A 381 -0.48 -11.96 0.41
CA LEU A 381 -0.33 -12.22 1.86
C LEU A 381 0.95 -12.99 2.20
N LEU A 382 1.80 -13.28 1.21
CA LEU A 382 3.15 -13.81 1.48
C LEU A 382 3.95 -12.75 2.24
N ASN A 383 4.63 -13.15 3.32
CA ASN A 383 5.42 -12.26 4.19
C ASN A 383 4.63 -11.08 4.81
N ILE A 384 3.29 -11.15 4.85
CA ILE A 384 2.45 -10.03 5.30
C ILE A 384 2.70 -9.61 6.75
N ALA A 385 3.27 -10.49 7.60
CA ALA A 385 3.64 -10.13 8.97
C ALA A 385 4.82 -9.13 9.04
N SER A 386 5.63 -9.05 7.98
CA SER A 386 6.89 -8.28 7.94
C SER A 386 6.74 -6.91 7.27
N SER A 387 5.57 -6.60 6.69
CA SER A 387 5.30 -5.35 5.96
C SER A 387 4.19 -4.51 6.62
N ALA A 388 4.30 -4.28 7.93
CA ALA A 388 3.45 -3.34 8.65
C ALA A 388 3.88 -1.88 8.37
N PRO A 389 2.98 -0.88 8.48
CA PRO A 389 1.55 -0.97 8.72
C PRO A 389 0.74 -1.27 7.44
N TYR A 390 -0.56 -1.53 7.60
CA TYR A 390 -1.38 -2.24 6.61
C TYR A 390 -2.46 -1.41 5.92
N GLY A 391 -2.71 -1.77 4.66
CA GLY A 391 -3.73 -1.16 3.79
C GLY A 391 -3.18 -0.01 2.96
N HIS A 392 -3.95 0.48 1.98
CA HIS A 392 -3.50 1.48 0.99
C HIS A 392 -2.93 2.78 1.57
N THR A 393 -3.22 3.09 2.84
CA THR A 393 -2.81 4.28 3.60
C THR A 393 -2.07 3.93 4.90
N GLY A 394 -1.73 2.65 5.12
CA GLY A 394 -0.99 2.21 6.30
C GLY A 394 -1.69 2.50 7.63
N ALA A 395 -3.03 2.49 7.65
CA ALA A 395 -3.85 2.95 8.76
C ALA A 395 -4.02 1.91 9.91
N TYR A 396 -3.51 0.69 9.76
CA TYR A 396 -3.59 -0.37 10.78
C TYR A 396 -2.20 -0.94 11.10
N GLN A 397 -1.77 -0.90 12.36
CA GLN A 397 -0.46 -1.42 12.78
C GLN A 397 -0.42 -2.95 12.89
N THR A 398 -1.56 -3.61 13.09
CA THR A 398 -1.63 -5.05 13.40
C THR A 398 -2.54 -5.83 12.45
N LEU A 399 -2.18 -7.09 12.17
CA LEU A 399 -3.02 -8.01 11.41
C LEU A 399 -4.37 -8.26 12.10
N ALA A 400 -4.42 -8.17 13.44
CA ALA A 400 -5.66 -8.27 14.20
C ALA A 400 -6.65 -7.15 13.85
N GLN A 401 -6.19 -5.90 13.72
CA GLN A 401 -7.02 -4.78 13.26
C GLN A 401 -7.50 -5.00 11.81
N VAL A 402 -6.65 -5.55 10.94
CA VAL A 402 -7.01 -5.88 9.54
C VAL A 402 -8.12 -6.95 9.48
N VAL A 403 -8.01 -8.04 10.24
CA VAL A 403 -9.05 -9.08 10.27
C VAL A 403 -10.33 -8.56 10.94
N GLN A 404 -10.22 -7.72 11.98
CA GLN A 404 -11.36 -7.01 12.57
C GLN A 404 -12.06 -6.07 11.58
N HIS A 405 -11.30 -5.40 10.69
CA HIS A 405 -11.87 -4.60 9.60
C HIS A 405 -12.73 -5.44 8.65
N TYR A 406 -12.23 -6.59 8.17
CA TYR A 406 -13.05 -7.49 7.36
C TYR A 406 -14.25 -8.08 8.13
N ASN A 407 -14.17 -8.22 9.46
CA ASN A 407 -15.27 -8.66 10.30
C ASN A 407 -16.40 -7.61 10.38
N ASN A 408 -16.06 -6.37 10.75
CA ASN A 408 -16.98 -5.25 10.83
C ASN A 408 -16.28 -3.91 10.47
N PRO A 409 -16.30 -3.50 9.19
CA PRO A 409 -15.58 -2.31 8.72
C PRO A 409 -15.95 -1.01 9.46
N THR A 410 -17.22 -0.84 9.82
CA THR A 410 -17.70 0.36 10.53
C THR A 410 -17.14 0.42 11.95
N GLN A 411 -17.30 -0.66 12.73
CA GLN A 411 -16.75 -0.72 14.08
C GLN A 411 -15.21 -0.63 14.08
N ALA A 412 -14.54 -1.15 13.04
CA ALA A 412 -13.08 -1.05 12.93
C ALA A 412 -12.58 0.37 12.62
N ILE A 413 -13.40 1.24 12.02
CA ILE A 413 -13.10 2.67 11.85
C ILE A 413 -13.46 3.45 13.11
N ASP A 414 -14.61 3.18 13.74
CA ASP A 414 -14.93 3.78 15.04
C ASP A 414 -13.87 3.42 16.10
N ASN A 415 -13.36 2.18 16.11
CA ASN A 415 -12.25 1.77 16.98
C ASN A 415 -10.94 2.49 16.64
N LEU A 416 -10.60 2.61 15.35
CA LEU A 416 -9.35 3.25 14.88
C LEU A 416 -9.23 4.71 15.33
N PHE A 417 -10.35 5.43 15.31
CA PHE A 417 -10.44 6.85 15.69
C PHE A 417 -11.02 7.05 17.11
N ALA A 418 -11.14 6.00 17.93
CA ALA A 418 -11.75 6.02 19.27
C ALA A 418 -13.10 6.77 19.35
N ALA A 419 -13.93 6.62 18.32
CA ALA A 419 -15.15 7.37 18.12
C ALA A 419 -16.30 6.94 19.03
N GLN A 420 -17.20 7.87 19.35
CA GLN A 420 -18.47 7.60 20.02
C GLN A 420 -19.59 8.40 19.35
N GLY A 421 -20.70 7.74 19.01
CA GLY A 421 -21.89 8.40 18.45
C GLY A 421 -21.66 9.12 17.12
N GLY A 422 -20.63 8.74 16.35
CA GLY A 422 -20.24 9.43 15.11
C GLY A 422 -19.34 10.65 15.32
N GLN A 423 -18.74 10.82 16.51
CA GLN A 423 -17.70 11.81 16.78
C GLN A 423 -16.38 11.08 17.09
N PRO A 424 -15.26 11.41 16.42
CA PRO A 424 -13.97 10.76 16.67
C PRO A 424 -13.34 11.25 17.98
N PHE A 425 -12.22 10.63 18.37
CA PHE A 425 -11.35 10.98 19.51
C PHE A 425 -12.04 11.09 20.89
N SER A 426 -13.28 10.62 20.98
CA SER A 426 -14.17 10.85 22.13
C SER A 426 -13.87 9.96 23.34
N ASN A 427 -13.23 8.80 23.14
CA ASN A 427 -12.91 7.85 24.21
C ASN A 427 -11.46 7.90 24.71
N GLY A 428 -10.67 8.92 24.30
CA GLY A 428 -9.25 9.05 24.65
C GLY A 428 -8.31 8.72 23.47
N ILE A 429 -7.10 8.23 23.77
CA ILE A 429 -6.03 8.07 22.78
C ILE A 429 -6.41 7.03 21.72
N ALA A 430 -6.73 7.50 20.51
CA ALA A 430 -7.11 6.64 19.41
C ALA A 430 -5.93 5.80 18.88
N PRO A 431 -6.14 4.55 18.42
CA PRO A 431 -5.12 3.76 17.75
C PRO A 431 -4.46 4.44 16.54
N TYR A 432 -5.19 5.31 15.82
CA TYR A 432 -4.62 6.16 14.76
C TYR A 432 -3.51 7.10 15.30
N CYS A 433 -3.69 7.67 16.49
CA CYS A 433 -2.66 8.50 17.16
C CYS A 433 -1.47 7.69 17.69
N GLN A 434 -1.55 6.35 17.65
CA GLN A 434 -0.51 5.42 18.11
C GLN A 434 0.23 4.77 16.93
N LEU A 435 -0.11 5.13 15.69
CA LEU A 435 0.73 4.83 14.52
C LEU A 435 2.04 5.60 14.68
N PRO A 436 3.24 4.97 14.62
CA PRO A 436 4.50 5.63 14.97
C PRO A 436 4.77 6.92 14.21
N GLN A 437 4.42 6.97 12.92
CA GLN A 437 4.56 8.16 12.10
C GLN A 437 3.59 9.29 12.52
N ILE A 438 2.36 8.98 12.91
CA ILE A 438 1.39 10.00 13.36
C ILE A 438 1.84 10.59 14.70
N ALA A 439 2.33 9.76 15.64
CA ALA A 439 2.91 10.24 16.89
C ALA A 439 4.13 11.15 16.65
N ALA A 440 5.06 10.73 15.78
CA ALA A 440 6.23 11.54 15.42
C ALA A 440 5.85 12.89 14.78
N LEU A 441 4.81 12.93 13.92
CA LEU A 441 4.29 14.15 13.30
C LEU A 441 3.54 15.06 14.29
N MET A 442 2.95 14.52 15.36
CA MET A 442 2.39 15.30 16.47
C MET A 442 3.49 15.97 17.28
N ASP A 443 4.53 15.21 17.64
CA ASP A 443 5.63 15.67 18.49
C ASP A 443 6.51 16.71 17.77
N LYS A 444 6.95 16.44 16.52
CA LYS A 444 7.80 17.36 15.74
C LYS A 444 7.14 18.73 15.54
N ASN A 445 5.86 18.72 15.13
CA ASN A 445 5.17 19.95 14.73
C ASN A 445 4.35 20.57 15.88
N ASN A 446 4.41 20.00 17.09
CA ASN A 446 3.64 20.43 18.27
C ASN A 446 2.14 20.59 17.95
N GLN A 447 1.54 19.55 17.35
CA GLN A 447 0.16 19.54 16.88
C GLN A 447 -0.65 18.38 17.48
N SER A 448 -1.97 18.51 17.57
CA SER A 448 -2.83 17.42 18.03
C SER A 448 -3.02 16.35 16.94
N CYS A 449 -3.41 15.14 17.34
CA CYS A 449 -3.63 14.01 16.44
C CYS A 449 -4.64 14.30 15.33
N GLU A 450 -5.65 15.10 15.67
CA GLU A 450 -6.71 15.58 14.79
C GLU A 450 -6.22 16.61 13.75
N GLN A 451 -5.10 17.28 14.02
CA GLN A 451 -4.53 18.28 13.11
C GLN A 451 -3.65 17.66 12.01
N VAL A 452 -3.05 16.48 12.26
CA VAL A 452 -2.16 15.80 11.30
C VAL A 452 -2.88 15.49 9.98
N PHE A 453 -4.07 14.88 10.04
CA PHE A 453 -4.92 14.65 8.86
C PHE A 453 -6.40 14.91 9.22
N PRO A 454 -6.87 16.17 9.17
CA PRO A 454 -8.18 16.56 9.72
C PRO A 454 -9.38 15.81 9.14
N ASN A 455 -9.31 15.47 7.86
CA ASN A 455 -10.42 14.81 7.14
C ASN A 455 -10.38 13.27 7.28
N ALA A 456 -9.42 12.69 7.99
CA ALA A 456 -9.18 11.25 8.03
C ALA A 456 -10.39 10.42 8.48
N TYR A 457 -11.10 10.86 9.53
CA TYR A 457 -12.32 10.17 10.00
C TYR A 457 -13.48 10.34 9.01
N GLU A 458 -13.67 11.55 8.47
CA GLU A 458 -14.77 11.86 7.54
C GLU A 458 -14.62 11.10 6.21
N ASN A 459 -13.43 11.16 5.59
CA ASN A 459 -13.09 10.35 4.41
C ASN A 459 -13.34 8.85 4.68
N SER A 460 -12.90 8.33 5.83
CA SER A 460 -13.09 6.93 6.22
C SER A 460 -14.58 6.57 6.38
N LEU A 461 -15.41 7.46 6.95
CA LEU A 461 -16.85 7.28 7.03
C LEU A 461 -17.52 7.29 5.64
N GLU A 462 -17.07 8.14 4.72
CA GLU A 462 -17.63 8.17 3.36
C GLU A 462 -17.41 6.85 2.60
N VAL A 463 -16.20 6.27 2.66
CA VAL A 463 -15.92 4.96 2.05
C VAL A 463 -16.78 3.86 2.67
N ILE A 464 -17.00 3.90 4.00
CA ILE A 464 -17.91 3.00 4.71
C ILE A 464 -19.35 3.17 4.27
N ASN A 465 -19.83 4.40 4.15
CA ASN A 465 -21.19 4.70 3.67
C ASN A 465 -21.38 4.23 2.22
N TYR A 466 -20.38 4.41 1.36
CA TYR A 466 -20.38 3.89 -0.02
C TYR A 466 -20.45 2.34 -0.02
N LEU A 467 -19.64 1.65 0.82
CA LEU A 467 -19.73 0.20 1.00
C LEU A 467 -21.09 -0.28 1.55
N GLN A 468 -21.67 0.43 2.52
CA GLN A 468 -22.99 0.10 3.06
C GLN A 468 -24.08 0.23 1.98
N ASN A 469 -24.06 1.30 1.19
CA ASN A 469 -24.97 1.49 0.06
C ASN A 469 -24.79 0.40 -1.02
N ALA A 470 -23.54 0.01 -1.33
CA ALA A 470 -23.21 -1.08 -2.25
C ALA A 470 -23.66 -2.47 -1.76
N ARG A 471 -23.66 -2.69 -0.43
CA ARG A 471 -24.19 -3.88 0.25
C ARG A 471 -25.72 -3.90 0.28
N ALA A 472 -26.36 -2.73 0.38
CA ALA A 472 -27.81 -2.57 0.33
C ALA A 472 -28.38 -2.62 -1.11
N GLY A 473 -27.54 -2.46 -2.14
CA GLY A 473 -27.98 -2.33 -3.53
C GLY A 473 -28.52 -0.95 -3.88
N ALA A 474 -28.28 0.05 -3.02
CA ALA A 474 -28.71 1.44 -3.24
C ALA A 474 -27.86 2.17 -4.30
N ILE A 475 -26.65 1.68 -4.57
CA ILE A 475 -25.79 2.14 -5.66
C ILE A 475 -25.31 0.97 -6.53
N ALA A 476 -25.10 1.25 -7.81
CA ALA A 476 -24.38 0.34 -8.71
C ALA A 476 -22.87 0.48 -8.44
N THR A 477 -22.17 -0.66 -8.40
CA THR A 477 -20.72 -0.72 -8.18
C THR A 477 -20.21 -2.12 -8.56
N ARG A 478 -18.92 -2.27 -8.86
CA ARG A 478 -18.30 -3.59 -9.07
C ARG A 478 -17.98 -4.26 -7.73
N ALA A 479 -17.49 -5.50 -7.79
CA ALA A 479 -16.76 -6.29 -6.77
C ALA A 479 -16.90 -5.98 -5.25
N ALA A 480 -18.03 -5.49 -4.76
CA ALA A 480 -18.18 -5.03 -3.39
C ALA A 480 -18.13 -6.19 -2.38
N PHE A 481 -17.39 -6.00 -1.28
CA PHE A 481 -17.22 -7.00 -0.23
C PHE A 481 -18.53 -7.20 0.56
N ARG A 482 -19.40 -8.08 0.04
CA ARG A 482 -20.76 -8.33 0.55
C ARG A 482 -20.86 -9.35 1.69
N ALA A 483 -19.77 -10.04 2.03
CA ALA A 483 -19.78 -10.95 3.17
C ALA A 483 -20.05 -10.17 4.47
N ARG A 484 -20.89 -10.75 5.33
CA ARG A 484 -21.03 -10.37 6.74
C ARG A 484 -20.42 -11.52 7.54
N LEU A 485 -19.24 -11.30 8.10
CA LEU A 485 -18.60 -12.28 8.95
C LEU A 485 -19.15 -12.14 10.39
N ASN A 486 -18.86 -13.12 11.23
CA ASN A 486 -19.17 -13.09 12.65
C ASN A 486 -18.04 -13.81 13.41
N LEU A 487 -16.81 -13.33 13.17
CA LEU A 487 -15.60 -13.86 13.81
C LEU A 487 -15.57 -13.42 15.28
N SER A 488 -15.28 -14.37 16.17
CA SER A 488 -14.93 -14.11 17.56
C SER A 488 -13.48 -13.60 17.69
N ALA A 489 -13.08 -13.20 18.89
CA ALA A 489 -11.68 -12.85 19.17
C ALA A 489 -10.73 -14.03 18.87
N GLN A 490 -11.13 -15.27 19.20
CA GLN A 490 -10.32 -16.45 18.92
C GLN A 490 -10.18 -16.72 17.42
N ASP A 491 -11.25 -16.52 16.64
CA ASP A 491 -11.20 -16.66 15.17
C ASP A 491 -10.25 -15.62 14.55
N VAL A 492 -10.21 -14.40 15.10
CA VAL A 492 -9.24 -13.36 14.70
C VAL A 492 -7.81 -13.79 15.02
N GLU A 493 -7.53 -14.22 16.25
CA GLU A 493 -6.20 -14.72 16.66
C GLU A 493 -5.73 -15.89 15.81
N ASP A 494 -6.62 -16.86 15.53
CA ASP A 494 -6.31 -18.05 14.76
C ASP A 494 -5.97 -17.69 13.31
N ILE A 495 -6.77 -16.81 12.67
CA ILE A 495 -6.48 -16.31 11.32
C ILE A 495 -5.15 -15.54 11.31
N VAL A 496 -4.88 -14.68 12.30
CA VAL A 496 -3.60 -13.96 12.40
C VAL A 496 -2.43 -14.94 12.53
N ALA A 497 -2.54 -15.97 13.36
CA ALA A 497 -1.51 -17.00 13.48
C ALA A 497 -1.25 -17.72 12.14
N PHE A 498 -2.30 -18.00 11.35
CA PHE A 498 -2.15 -18.51 9.99
C PHE A 498 -1.45 -17.52 9.05
N LEU A 499 -1.73 -16.22 9.13
CA LEU A 499 -1.01 -15.21 8.31
C LEU A 499 0.50 -15.19 8.63
N HIS A 500 0.90 -15.35 9.90
CA HIS A 500 2.32 -15.55 10.26
C HIS A 500 2.93 -16.85 9.70
N SER A 501 2.13 -17.85 9.30
CA SER A 501 2.65 -19.05 8.60
C SER A 501 2.94 -18.84 7.12
N LEU A 502 2.66 -17.63 6.60
CA LEU A 502 2.97 -17.21 5.22
C LEU A 502 4.31 -16.45 5.11
N THR A 503 5.01 -16.23 6.23
CA THR A 503 6.34 -15.59 6.27
C THR A 503 7.46 -16.59 6.02
N ASP A 504 8.32 -16.29 5.04
CA ASP A 504 9.62 -16.95 4.83
C ASP A 504 10.60 -16.44 5.91
N PRO A 505 11.20 -17.30 6.75
CA PRO A 505 12.12 -16.87 7.82
C PRO A 505 13.32 -16.04 7.33
N CYS A 506 13.64 -16.06 6.04
CA CYS A 506 14.67 -15.22 5.46
C CYS A 506 14.36 -13.71 5.60
N VAL A 507 13.09 -13.29 5.48
CA VAL A 507 12.74 -11.85 5.52
C VAL A 507 12.78 -11.24 6.92
N GLU A 508 12.96 -12.06 7.95
CA GLU A 508 13.14 -11.64 9.35
C GLU A 508 14.63 -11.70 9.78
N ASN A 509 15.56 -11.90 8.83
CA ASN A 509 16.97 -12.15 9.10
C ASN A 509 17.90 -11.38 8.13
N ARG A 510 18.67 -10.42 8.65
CA ARG A 510 19.61 -9.59 7.87
C ARG A 510 20.68 -10.42 7.14
N ASP A 511 21.26 -11.43 7.78
CA ASP A 511 22.27 -12.31 7.16
C ASP A 511 21.71 -13.07 5.94
N CYS A 512 20.42 -13.42 5.97
CA CYS A 512 19.73 -14.06 4.86
C CYS A 512 19.36 -13.06 3.74
N LEU A 513 19.03 -11.82 4.10
CA LEU A 513 18.78 -10.73 3.16
C LEU A 513 20.06 -10.14 2.53
N ALA A 514 21.24 -10.41 3.09
CA ALA A 514 22.55 -9.91 2.65
C ALA A 514 22.82 -9.93 1.12
N PRO A 515 22.39 -10.93 0.33
CA PRO A 515 22.54 -10.90 -1.13
C PRO A 515 21.80 -9.73 -1.81
N TRP A 516 20.71 -9.24 -1.22
CA TRP A 516 19.85 -8.18 -1.77
C TRP A 516 20.18 -6.78 -1.24
N ILE A 517 20.58 -6.62 0.03
CA ILE A 517 21.02 -5.34 0.59
C ILE A 517 22.47 -5.00 0.21
N ILE A 518 22.81 -3.71 0.14
CA ILE A 518 24.21 -3.27 -0.07
C ILE A 518 25.01 -3.44 1.23
N ASP A 519 26.29 -3.77 1.10
CA ASP A 519 27.24 -3.80 2.22
C ASP A 519 27.71 -2.36 2.51
N GLU A 520 27.31 -1.84 3.67
CA GLU A 520 27.70 -0.51 4.17
C GLU A 520 29.22 -0.34 4.36
N ASN A 521 30.01 -1.41 4.29
CA ASN A 521 31.47 -1.38 4.39
C ASN A 521 32.16 -1.28 3.01
N ASP A 522 31.41 -1.42 1.90
CA ASP A 522 31.94 -1.47 0.52
C ASP A 522 31.39 -0.33 -0.37
N GLU A 523 31.18 0.87 0.20
CA GLU A 523 30.85 2.09 -0.56
C GLU A 523 31.79 2.31 -1.76
N ALA A 524 33.05 1.88 -1.65
CA ALA A 524 34.08 2.02 -2.66
C ALA A 524 33.86 1.16 -3.93
N SER A 525 32.94 0.18 -3.92
CA SER A 525 32.52 -0.57 -5.11
C SER A 525 31.23 -0.03 -5.75
N PHE A 526 30.62 0.99 -5.16
CA PHE A 526 29.45 1.65 -5.73
C PHE A 526 29.85 2.62 -6.87
N PRO A 527 29.06 2.78 -7.95
CA PRO A 527 29.55 3.47 -9.14
C PRO A 527 29.61 5.00 -9.05
N ASP A 528 29.09 5.57 -7.96
CA ASP A 528 29.16 6.99 -7.60
C ASP A 528 29.09 7.18 -6.08
N ASN A 529 29.15 8.43 -5.60
CA ASN A 529 29.03 8.76 -4.17
C ASN A 529 27.58 9.03 -3.74
N LYS A 530 26.60 8.39 -4.38
CA LYS A 530 25.16 8.56 -4.15
C LYS A 530 24.43 7.22 -3.96
N ALA A 531 25.11 6.23 -3.38
CA ALA A 531 24.46 5.10 -2.71
C ALA A 531 23.57 5.57 -1.54
N LEU A 532 22.47 4.87 -1.30
CA LEU A 532 21.70 4.92 -0.06
C LEU A 532 22.34 3.95 0.96
N ILE A 533 22.88 4.47 2.06
CA ILE A 533 23.50 3.67 3.12
C ILE A 533 22.55 3.64 4.33
N ALA A 534 21.52 2.81 4.21
CA ALA A 534 20.32 2.84 5.05
C ALA A 534 20.58 2.68 6.56
N ILE A 535 20.08 3.63 7.36
CA ILE A 535 20.12 3.58 8.83
C ILE A 535 18.73 3.76 9.46
N ASP A 536 18.56 3.25 10.67
CA ASP A 536 17.40 3.54 11.53
C ASP A 536 17.59 4.83 12.35
N HIS A 537 16.53 5.27 13.02
CA HIS A 537 16.52 6.42 13.93
C HIS A 537 17.45 6.30 15.17
N LEU A 538 18.15 5.18 15.35
CA LEU A 538 19.16 4.98 16.39
C LEU A 538 20.59 4.93 15.82
N GLY A 539 20.74 5.04 14.49
CA GLY A 539 22.01 4.96 13.78
C GLY A 539 22.50 3.54 13.48
N ASN A 540 21.64 2.52 13.60
CA ASN A 540 21.98 1.15 13.19
C ASN A 540 21.81 0.99 11.68
N ALA A 541 22.72 0.29 11.01
CA ALA A 541 22.55 -0.10 9.61
C ALA A 541 21.36 -1.08 9.45
N LEU A 542 20.53 -0.85 8.43
CA LEU A 542 19.31 -1.61 8.13
C LEU A 542 19.57 -2.76 7.15
#